data_AF-A0A952WA45-F1
#
_entry.id   AF-A0A952WA45-F1
#
_cell.length_a   1.000
_cell.length_b   1.000
_cell.length_c   1.000
_cell.angle_alpha   90.00
_cell.angle_beta   90.00
_cell.angle_gamma   90.00
#
_symmetry.space_group_name_H-M   'P 1'
#
loop_
_entity.id
_entity.type
_entity.pdbx_description
1 polymer ?
#
loop_
_entity_poly.entity_id
_entity_poly.type
_entity_poly.pdbx_seq_one_letter_code
_entity_poly.pdbx_strand_id
1 'polypeptide(L)'
;MKRTATILAVATLLSGAPMLTPPALAQNGGATTASDPFVSIDFAGGTVANYVDALRKTGRAVNIVVSERAAKQQLGTVSLNRVTVGVAVYAIHAAAASGAGQWRIDPISPYPATAVRTAGLATPEPEAYSVDFLPLGNRGQDVVVESYSLMRIIKPDGKTDGVDPKVVLTAIETGLKLLNEGAEQAPDLKFHPDSGLLFVRGSSADVRLVGSIVIRMMDDARARSQAQQRRERESALREIAIKEARIEIELREVELQAANDALEQMRLLVEKGSGSSHDVRAMEVQVSRARTNLERARLALERAKIGPLVSSDEEGGSTTEPAPSAAAAPSTPSTTTPNKSTARPPDR
;
A
#
# COMPACT_ATOMS: atom_id res chain seq x y z
N MET A 1 -25.25 53.29 35.36
CA MET A 1 -24.72 52.49 36.49
C MET A 1 -23.53 51.67 36.01
N LYS A 2 -22.39 51.91 36.68
CA LYS A 2 -21.14 51.13 36.84
C LYS A 2 -20.55 50.36 35.63
N ARG A 3 -19.39 50.89 35.18
CA ARG A 3 -18.35 50.33 34.31
C ARG A 3 -17.39 49.44 35.12
N THR A 4 -16.86 48.38 34.50
CA THR A 4 -15.63 47.64 34.88
C THR A 4 -15.24 46.82 33.64
N ALA A 5 -14.28 47.16 32.77
CA ALA A 5 -12.85 47.48 32.93
C ALA A 5 -12.08 46.34 33.60
N THR A 6 -11.63 45.37 32.79
CA THR A 6 -10.64 44.36 33.21
C THR A 6 -9.38 44.53 32.39
N ILE A 7 -8.28 44.64 33.13
CA ILE A 7 -6.97 45.14 32.76
C ILE A 7 -6.12 44.03 32.11
N LEU A 8 -5.43 44.43 31.05
CA LEU A 8 -4.37 43.72 30.38
C LEU A 8 -3.13 43.68 31.29
N ALA A 9 -2.70 42.49 31.75
CA ALA A 9 -1.44 42.31 32.44
C ALA A 9 -0.44 41.62 31.49
N VAL A 10 0.43 42.43 30.89
CA VAL A 10 1.60 41.98 30.14
C VAL A 10 2.70 41.72 31.17
N ALA A 11 2.99 40.44 31.43
CA ALA A 11 4.12 40.02 32.25
C ALA A 11 5.33 39.76 31.35
N THR A 12 6.24 40.73 31.30
CA THR A 12 7.59 40.60 30.74
C THR A 12 8.46 39.82 31.73
N LEU A 13 8.68 38.53 31.45
CA LEU A 13 9.71 37.73 32.10
C LEU A 13 10.95 37.69 31.20
N LEU A 14 11.86 38.64 31.41
CA LEU A 14 13.28 38.43 31.14
C LEU A 14 13.83 37.57 32.27
N SER A 15 14.28 36.35 31.98
CA SER A 15 15.18 35.61 32.87
C SER A 15 15.94 34.53 32.10
N GLY A 16 17.25 34.78 31.96
CA GLY A 16 18.32 33.80 31.97
C GLY A 16 18.22 32.62 31.01
N ALA A 17 18.78 32.76 29.81
CA ALA A 17 19.25 31.59 29.07
C ALA A 17 20.44 30.98 29.84
N PRO A 18 20.32 29.75 30.39
CA PRO A 18 21.50 29.04 30.88
C PRO A 18 22.40 28.75 29.67
N MET A 19 23.66 29.18 29.74
CA MET A 19 24.69 28.71 28.83
C MET A 19 24.77 27.19 28.96
N LEU A 20 24.23 26.49 27.97
CA LEU A 20 24.41 25.06 27.78
C LEU A 20 25.89 24.79 27.57
N THR A 21 26.55 24.34 28.63
CA THR A 21 27.81 23.61 28.53
C THR A 21 27.66 22.51 27.48
N PRO A 22 28.50 22.47 26.43
CA PRO A 22 28.47 21.37 25.48
C PRO A 22 28.71 20.07 26.26
N PRO A 23 27.86 19.05 26.08
CA PRO A 23 28.06 17.76 26.73
C PRO A 23 29.44 17.23 26.32
N ALA A 24 30.25 16.88 27.32
CA ALA A 24 31.48 16.16 27.11
C ALA A 24 31.16 14.93 26.23
N LEU A 25 31.78 14.89 25.06
CA LEU A 25 31.80 13.72 24.19
C LEU A 25 32.39 12.58 25.01
N ALA A 26 31.51 11.78 25.61
CA ALA A 26 31.86 10.51 26.22
C ALA A 26 32.60 9.73 25.14
N GLN A 27 33.89 9.50 25.39
CA GLN A 27 34.73 8.67 24.56
C GLN A 27 34.01 7.34 24.37
N ASN A 28 33.67 7.06 23.11
CA ASN A 28 33.16 5.78 22.63
C ASN A 28 33.98 4.66 23.27
N GLY A 29 33.44 4.07 24.34
CA GLY A 29 33.88 2.78 24.84
C GLY A 29 33.85 1.85 23.65
N GLY A 30 35.01 1.28 23.33
CA GLY A 30 35.23 0.51 22.11
C GLY A 30 34.05 -0.41 21.89
N ALA A 31 33.33 -0.17 20.79
CA ALA A 31 32.36 -1.12 20.29
C ALA A 31 33.14 -2.43 20.13
N THR A 32 32.97 -3.35 21.08
CA THR A 32 33.29 -4.76 20.92
C THR A 32 32.67 -5.11 19.59
N THR A 33 33.49 -5.18 18.55
CA THR A 33 33.09 -5.64 17.22
C THR A 33 32.45 -6.98 17.46
N ALA A 34 31.11 -6.97 17.46
CA ALA A 34 30.30 -8.13 17.73
C ALA A 34 30.85 -9.22 16.81
N SER A 35 31.46 -10.25 17.41
CA SER A 35 32.15 -11.26 16.65
C SER A 35 31.18 -11.79 15.60
N ASP A 36 31.69 -11.85 14.37
CA ASP A 36 30.95 -12.20 13.17
C ASP A 36 29.89 -13.30 13.42
N PRO A 37 28.63 -13.14 12.96
CA PRO A 37 27.50 -14.01 13.29
C PRO A 37 27.48 -15.36 12.60
N PHE A 38 28.67 -15.92 12.40
CA PHE A 38 28.83 -17.14 11.64
C PHE A 38 28.94 -18.36 12.55
N VAL A 39 28.22 -19.40 12.16
CA VAL A 39 28.20 -20.73 12.77
C VAL A 39 28.83 -21.70 11.78
N SER A 40 29.61 -22.65 12.30
CA SER A 40 30.11 -23.78 11.54
C SER A 40 29.67 -25.07 12.23
N ILE A 41 29.06 -25.98 11.47
CA ILE A 41 28.51 -27.23 11.97
C ILE A 41 28.87 -28.35 11.01
N ASP A 42 29.30 -29.47 11.58
CA ASP A 42 29.45 -30.74 10.87
C ASP A 42 28.53 -31.76 11.55
N PHE A 43 27.42 -32.08 10.90
CA PHE A 43 26.36 -32.94 11.41
C PHE A 43 26.34 -34.25 10.60
N ALA A 44 26.69 -35.35 11.26
CA ALA A 44 26.79 -36.67 10.63
C ALA A 44 25.43 -37.32 10.25
N GLY A 45 24.32 -36.60 10.41
CA GLY A 45 22.96 -37.12 10.27
C GLY A 45 22.32 -37.48 11.62
N GLY A 46 21.00 -37.64 11.62
CA GLY A 46 20.22 -37.91 12.83
C GLY A 46 18.90 -37.17 12.81
N THR A 47 18.28 -36.93 13.97
CA THR A 47 16.98 -36.25 14.01
C THR A 47 17.12 -34.73 13.94
N VAL A 48 16.04 -34.02 13.58
CA VAL A 48 15.97 -32.55 13.67
C VAL A 48 16.28 -32.07 15.09
N ALA A 49 15.82 -32.79 16.12
CA ALA A 49 16.15 -32.45 17.52
C ALA A 49 17.67 -32.47 17.75
N ASN A 50 18.36 -33.50 17.28
CA ASN A 50 19.82 -33.61 17.40
C ASN A 50 20.54 -32.47 16.66
N TYR A 51 20.04 -32.09 15.48
CA TYR A 51 20.59 -30.99 14.70
C TYR A 51 20.42 -29.63 15.41
N VAL A 52 19.24 -29.36 15.97
CA VAL A 52 18.98 -28.13 16.73
C VAL A 52 19.81 -28.06 18.01
N ASP A 53 20.00 -29.19 18.69
CA ASP A 53 20.89 -29.26 19.86
C ASP A 53 22.36 -29.06 19.49
N ALA A 54 22.79 -29.53 18.30
CA ALA A 54 24.11 -29.21 17.76
C ALA A 54 24.26 -27.71 17.49
N LEU A 55 23.24 -27.05 16.90
CA LEU A 55 23.21 -25.60 16.74
C LEU A 55 23.37 -24.85 18.07
N ARG A 56 22.62 -25.25 19.10
CA ARG A 56 22.68 -24.61 20.43
C ARG A 56 24.08 -24.70 21.07
N LYS A 57 24.81 -25.80 20.82
CA LYS A 57 26.17 -26.01 21.36
C LYS A 57 27.23 -25.13 20.71
N THR A 58 26.95 -24.47 19.59
CA THR A 58 27.89 -23.54 18.94
C THR A 58 28.08 -22.22 19.69
N GLY A 59 27.40 -22.05 20.83
CA GLY A 59 27.58 -20.91 21.74
C GLY A 59 26.73 -19.68 21.40
N ARG A 60 25.83 -19.79 20.41
CA ARG A 60 24.87 -18.73 20.09
C ARG A 60 23.49 -19.03 20.67
N ALA A 61 22.97 -18.09 21.44
CA ALA A 61 21.61 -18.14 21.95
C ALA A 61 20.63 -17.85 20.80
N VAL A 62 20.01 -18.89 20.26
CA VAL A 62 18.96 -18.78 19.23
C VAL A 62 17.75 -19.56 19.72
N ASN A 63 16.59 -18.91 19.70
CA ASN A 63 15.36 -19.51 20.17
C ASN A 63 14.70 -20.31 19.05
N ILE A 64 15.05 -21.58 18.93
CA ILE A 64 14.44 -22.48 17.93
C ILE A 64 13.36 -23.32 18.63
N VAL A 65 12.10 -23.13 18.20
CA VAL A 65 10.95 -23.92 18.59
C VAL A 65 10.71 -24.98 17.51
N VAL A 66 10.75 -26.26 17.90
CA VAL A 66 10.56 -27.38 16.98
C VAL A 66 9.30 -28.13 17.38
N SER A 67 8.40 -28.39 16.43
CA SER A 67 7.22 -29.22 16.71
C SER A 67 7.61 -30.66 17.00
N GLU A 68 6.83 -31.38 17.81
CA GLU A 68 7.13 -32.78 18.17
C GLU A 68 7.27 -33.68 16.93
N ARG A 69 6.50 -33.39 15.88
CA ARG A 69 6.54 -34.10 14.59
C ARG A 69 7.83 -33.82 13.83
N ALA A 70 8.24 -32.55 13.76
CA ALA A 70 9.50 -32.15 13.13
C ALA A 70 10.70 -32.73 13.89
N ALA A 71 10.68 -32.68 15.23
CA ALA A 71 11.75 -33.15 16.09
C ALA A 71 12.16 -34.61 15.83
N LYS A 72 11.21 -35.46 15.42
CA LYS A 72 11.41 -36.90 15.14
C LYS A 72 11.88 -37.21 13.72
N GLN A 73 11.85 -36.24 12.80
CA GLN A 73 12.24 -36.47 11.41
C GLN A 73 13.74 -36.68 11.29
N GLN A 74 14.13 -37.62 10.43
CA GLN A 74 15.52 -37.89 10.10
C GLN A 74 16.03 -36.86 9.08
N LEU A 75 17.23 -36.35 9.33
CA LEU A 75 17.99 -35.47 8.47
C LEU A 75 19.24 -36.20 7.99
N GLY A 76 19.60 -35.93 6.73
CA GLY A 76 20.87 -36.36 6.15
C GLY A 76 22.07 -35.65 6.80
N THR A 77 23.26 -35.95 6.28
CA THR A 77 24.49 -35.26 6.67
C THR A 77 24.45 -33.79 6.23
N VAL A 78 24.93 -32.89 7.09
CA VAL A 78 24.97 -31.45 6.83
C VAL A 78 26.31 -30.90 7.26
N SER A 79 27.04 -30.28 6.34
CA SER A 79 28.30 -29.59 6.63
C SER A 79 28.19 -28.13 6.22
N LEU A 80 28.25 -27.24 7.20
CA LEU A 80 28.11 -25.79 7.03
C LEU A 80 29.35 -25.12 7.61
N ASN A 81 29.96 -24.22 6.84
CA ASN A 81 31.14 -23.48 7.25
C ASN A 81 30.88 -21.99 7.14
N ARG A 82 31.04 -21.27 8.25
CA ARG A 82 30.86 -19.82 8.38
C ARG A 82 29.54 -19.30 7.79
N VAL A 83 28.41 -19.89 8.17
CA VAL A 83 27.08 -19.45 7.72
C VAL A 83 26.31 -18.72 8.81
N THR A 84 25.35 -17.87 8.47
CA THR A 84 24.50 -17.26 9.51
C THR A 84 23.56 -18.29 10.13
N VAL A 85 23.03 -17.99 11.32
CA VAL A 85 22.09 -18.86 12.02
C VAL A 85 20.88 -19.16 11.15
N GLY A 86 20.33 -18.14 10.48
CA GLY A 86 19.18 -18.34 9.59
C GLY A 86 19.47 -19.36 8.50
N VAL A 87 20.63 -19.26 7.84
CA VAL A 87 21.06 -20.24 6.84
C VAL A 87 21.18 -21.64 7.45
N ALA A 88 21.75 -21.75 8.65
CA ALA A 88 21.87 -23.03 9.33
C ALA A 88 20.51 -23.65 9.69
N VAL A 89 19.51 -22.86 10.08
CA VAL A 89 18.15 -23.36 10.32
C VAL A 89 17.47 -23.76 9.01
N TYR A 90 17.59 -22.96 7.95
CA TYR A 90 17.03 -23.29 6.64
C TYR A 90 17.67 -24.51 5.98
N ALA A 91 18.91 -24.87 6.34
CA ALA A 91 19.57 -26.08 5.86
C ALA A 91 18.80 -27.37 6.23
N ILE A 92 17.95 -27.34 7.26
CA ILE A 92 17.01 -28.44 7.58
C ILE A 92 16.19 -28.82 6.35
N HIS A 93 15.75 -27.85 5.55
CA HIS A 93 14.95 -28.10 4.35
C HIS A 93 15.73 -28.86 3.27
N ALA A 94 17.03 -28.58 3.13
CA ALA A 94 17.88 -29.25 2.16
C ALA A 94 18.31 -30.65 2.62
N ALA A 95 18.50 -30.81 3.93
CA ALA A 95 18.93 -32.05 4.56
C ALA A 95 17.79 -33.06 4.77
N ALA A 96 16.56 -32.58 4.84
CA ALA A 96 15.39 -33.43 4.93
C ALA A 96 15.15 -34.14 3.60
N ALA A 97 14.88 -35.45 3.65
CA ALA A 97 14.53 -36.21 2.45
C ALA A 97 13.28 -35.62 1.79
N SER A 98 13.38 -35.28 0.50
CA SER A 98 12.36 -34.56 -0.29
C SER A 98 10.99 -35.25 -0.39
N GLY A 99 10.84 -36.46 0.17
CA GLY A 99 9.60 -37.24 0.16
C GLY A 99 8.84 -37.32 1.49
N ALA A 100 9.39 -36.81 2.60
CA ALA A 100 8.81 -37.08 3.93
C ALA A 100 7.58 -36.21 4.26
N GLY A 101 7.58 -34.95 3.83
CA GLY A 101 6.54 -33.99 4.21
C GLY A 101 6.76 -32.60 3.64
N GLN A 102 5.85 -31.69 3.98
CA GLN A 102 6.05 -30.26 3.80
C GLN A 102 6.71 -29.70 5.06
N TRP A 103 7.82 -28.98 4.87
CA TRP A 103 8.52 -28.30 5.93
C TRP A 103 8.09 -26.84 6.00
N ARG A 104 7.85 -26.35 7.21
CA ARG A 104 7.57 -24.93 7.45
C ARG A 104 8.60 -24.40 8.44
N ILE A 105 9.44 -23.49 7.96
CA ILE A 105 10.50 -22.84 8.74
C ILE A 105 10.26 -21.34 8.66
N ASP A 106 9.66 -20.80 9.72
CA ASP A 106 9.27 -19.40 9.78
C ASP A 106 10.05 -18.68 10.89
N PRO A 107 10.56 -17.47 10.64
CA PRO A 107 11.09 -16.63 11.71
C PRO A 107 9.95 -16.19 12.64
N ILE A 108 10.15 -16.34 13.95
CA ILE A 108 9.24 -15.82 14.97
C ILE A 108 9.63 -14.36 15.21
N SER A 109 9.11 -13.48 14.37
CA SER A 109 9.27 -12.03 14.53
C SER A 109 8.10 -11.46 15.33
N PRO A 110 8.33 -10.64 16.37
CA PRO A 110 7.27 -9.91 17.04
C PRO A 110 6.62 -8.85 16.13
N TYR A 111 7.29 -8.50 15.03
CA TYR A 111 6.79 -7.54 14.04
C TYR A 111 6.20 -8.28 12.83
N PRO A 112 5.01 -7.87 12.34
CA PRO A 112 4.45 -8.41 11.11
C PRO A 112 5.39 -8.14 9.93
N ALA A 113 5.59 -9.13 9.06
CA ALA A 113 6.54 -9.08 7.93
C ALA A 113 6.37 -7.85 7.01
N THR A 114 5.19 -7.21 7.03
CA THR A 114 4.87 -6.01 6.26
C THR A 114 5.51 -4.73 6.79
N ALA A 115 5.90 -4.66 8.07
CA ALA A 115 6.41 -3.42 8.68
C ALA A 115 7.87 -3.10 8.31
N VAL A 116 8.64 -4.08 7.84
CA VAL A 116 10.11 -3.96 7.78
C VAL A 116 10.62 -3.51 6.40
N ARG A 117 9.81 -3.60 5.34
CA ARG A 117 10.27 -3.27 3.97
C ARG A 117 10.44 -1.78 3.69
N THR A 118 9.84 -0.88 4.47
CA THR A 118 9.71 0.53 4.08
C THR A 118 10.93 1.40 4.41
N ALA A 119 11.93 0.90 5.15
CA ALA A 119 12.97 1.76 5.73
C ALA A 119 14.39 1.56 5.20
N GLY A 120 14.66 0.61 4.29
CA GLY A 120 16.02 0.36 3.77
C GLY A 120 17.07 -0.03 4.83
N LEU A 121 16.65 -0.21 6.09
CA LEU A 121 17.47 -0.66 7.19
C LEU A 121 17.67 -2.17 7.05
N ALA A 122 18.91 -2.62 7.23
CA ALA A 122 19.21 -4.04 7.34
C ALA A 122 18.30 -4.64 8.41
N THR A 123 17.46 -5.60 8.01
CA THR A 123 16.54 -6.25 8.93
C THR A 123 17.36 -7.02 9.95
N PRO A 124 17.23 -6.76 11.26
CA PRO A 124 17.93 -7.55 12.26
C PRO A 124 17.60 -9.04 12.02
N GLU A 125 18.61 -9.91 12.09
CA GLU A 125 18.36 -11.35 11.97
C GLU A 125 17.36 -11.76 13.07
N PRO A 126 16.33 -12.56 12.73
CA PRO A 126 15.33 -12.94 13.69
C PRO A 126 15.95 -13.80 14.81
N GLU A 127 15.69 -13.42 16.05
CA GLU A 127 16.25 -14.10 17.24
C GLU A 127 15.61 -15.47 17.50
N ALA A 128 14.51 -15.78 16.81
CA ALA A 128 13.71 -16.96 17.03
C ALA A 128 13.18 -17.56 15.71
N TYR A 129 13.09 -18.88 15.67
CA TYR A 129 12.59 -19.66 14.53
C TYR A 129 11.60 -20.72 14.99
N SER A 130 10.57 -20.95 14.18
CA SER A 130 9.62 -22.05 14.29
C SER A 130 9.92 -23.06 13.19
N VAL A 131 10.20 -24.31 13.57
CA VAL A 131 10.39 -25.44 12.65
C VAL A 131 9.25 -26.42 12.84
N ASP A 132 8.43 -26.58 11.80
CA ASP A 132 7.32 -27.52 11.78
C ASP A 132 7.41 -28.45 10.56
N PHE A 133 6.80 -29.62 10.69
CA PHE A 133 6.77 -30.66 9.68
C PHE A 133 5.36 -31.21 9.57
N LEU A 134 4.82 -31.12 8.36
CA LEU A 134 3.54 -31.70 7.99
C LEU A 134 3.81 -32.96 7.16
N PRO A 135 3.55 -34.17 7.71
CA PRO A 135 3.76 -35.40 6.96
C PRO A 135 2.90 -35.40 5.70
N LEU A 136 3.49 -35.80 4.57
CA LEU A 136 2.78 -35.95 3.29
C LEU A 136 1.79 -37.14 3.28
N GLY A 137 1.78 -37.92 4.36
CA GLY A 137 0.98 -39.14 4.54
C GLY A 137 -0.42 -38.91 5.07
N ASN A 138 -1.22 -38.11 4.36
CA ASN A 138 -2.67 -38.30 4.19
C ASN A 138 -3.17 -37.33 3.11
N ARG A 139 -2.68 -37.47 1.86
CA ARG A 139 -3.24 -36.77 0.69
C ARG A 139 -4.68 -37.21 0.33
N GLY A 140 -5.40 -37.86 1.25
CA GLY A 140 -6.85 -37.91 1.22
C GLY A 140 -7.39 -36.58 1.70
N GLN A 141 -7.45 -35.60 0.78
CA GLN A 141 -8.11 -34.31 0.94
C GLN A 141 -7.89 -33.68 2.33
N ASP A 142 -6.74 -33.03 2.53
CA ASP A 142 -6.52 -32.26 3.75
C ASP A 142 -7.52 -31.09 3.73
N VAL A 143 -8.66 -31.30 4.39
CA VAL A 143 -9.77 -30.36 4.42
C VAL A 143 -9.38 -29.26 5.39
N VAL A 144 -8.94 -28.13 4.85
CA VAL A 144 -8.59 -26.94 5.60
C VAL A 144 -9.84 -26.10 5.80
N VAL A 145 -9.96 -25.50 6.97
CA VAL A 145 -11.00 -24.51 7.28
C VAL A 145 -10.32 -23.17 7.53
N GLU A 146 -10.70 -22.16 6.76
CA GLU A 146 -10.24 -20.78 6.96
C GLU A 146 -11.43 -19.81 6.98
N SER A 147 -11.27 -18.68 7.66
CA SER A 147 -12.27 -17.63 7.76
C SER A 147 -11.77 -16.33 7.14
N TYR A 148 -12.63 -15.70 6.34
CA TYR A 148 -12.35 -14.44 5.67
C TYR A 148 -13.38 -13.40 6.09
N SER A 149 -12.93 -12.17 6.38
CA SER A 149 -13.84 -11.05 6.64
C SER A 149 -14.15 -10.30 5.36
N LEU A 150 -15.43 -10.26 4.99
CA LEU A 150 -15.93 -9.54 3.81
C LEU A 150 -16.45 -8.14 4.16
N MET A 151 -16.41 -7.73 5.44
CA MET A 151 -16.96 -6.44 5.88
C MET A 151 -16.35 -5.23 5.18
N ARG A 152 -15.05 -5.28 4.88
CA ARG A 152 -14.36 -4.20 4.14
C ARG A 152 -14.82 -4.08 2.69
N ILE A 153 -15.37 -5.15 2.12
CA ILE A 153 -15.90 -5.17 0.74
C ILE A 153 -17.38 -4.76 0.74
N ILE A 154 -18.16 -5.26 1.71
CA ILE A 154 -19.62 -5.08 1.78
C ILE A 154 -20.01 -3.72 2.36
N LYS A 155 -19.21 -3.16 3.29
CA LYS A 155 -19.46 -1.87 3.94
C LYS A 155 -18.14 -1.10 4.10
N PRO A 156 -17.55 -0.59 3.00
CA PRO A 156 -16.35 0.22 3.10
C PRO A 156 -16.65 1.47 3.94
N ASP A 157 -15.91 1.64 5.03
CA ASP A 157 -15.99 2.81 5.93
C ASP A 157 -17.39 3.08 6.51
N GLY A 158 -18.24 2.05 6.61
CA GLY A 158 -19.61 2.17 7.12
C GLY A 158 -20.61 2.83 6.16
N LYS A 159 -20.19 3.16 4.93
CA LYS A 159 -21.08 3.66 3.87
C LYS A 159 -21.86 2.50 3.23
N THR A 160 -23.02 2.81 2.64
CA THR A 160 -23.90 1.84 1.95
C THR A 160 -23.41 1.45 0.55
N ASP A 161 -22.36 2.11 0.04
CA ASP A 161 -21.87 1.97 -1.34
C ASP A 161 -20.95 0.75 -1.54
N GLY A 162 -21.05 -0.26 -0.67
CA GLY A 162 -20.26 -1.48 -0.77
C GLY A 162 -20.77 -2.45 -1.83
N VAL A 163 -20.06 -3.55 -2.01
CA VAL A 163 -20.45 -4.63 -2.93
C VAL A 163 -21.46 -5.53 -2.23
N ASP A 164 -22.57 -5.86 -2.91
CA ASP A 164 -23.54 -6.83 -2.41
C ASP A 164 -22.83 -8.17 -2.10
N PRO A 165 -23.05 -8.77 -0.91
CA PRO A 165 -22.45 -10.07 -0.56
C PRO A 165 -22.67 -11.15 -1.61
N LYS A 166 -23.83 -11.16 -2.30
CA LYS A 166 -24.15 -12.13 -3.35
C LYS A 166 -23.16 -12.04 -4.51
N VAL A 167 -22.74 -10.84 -4.90
CA VAL A 167 -21.76 -10.65 -5.98
C VAL A 167 -20.39 -11.22 -5.59
N VAL A 168 -19.98 -11.02 -4.32
CA VAL A 168 -18.74 -11.61 -3.78
C VAL A 168 -18.81 -13.14 -3.81
N LEU A 169 -19.91 -13.72 -3.33
CA LEU A 169 -20.11 -15.17 -3.32
C LEU A 169 -20.15 -15.74 -4.74
N THR A 170 -20.85 -15.09 -5.69
CA THR A 170 -20.88 -15.51 -7.09
C THR A 170 -19.50 -15.47 -7.73
N ALA A 171 -18.67 -14.46 -7.45
CA ALA A 171 -17.30 -14.39 -7.95
C ALA A 171 -16.45 -15.55 -7.42
N ILE A 172 -16.58 -15.86 -6.12
CA ILE A 172 -15.89 -16.97 -5.47
C ILE A 172 -16.34 -18.32 -6.05
N GLU A 173 -17.65 -18.55 -6.15
CA GLU A 173 -18.22 -19.78 -6.72
C GLU A 173 -17.79 -19.98 -8.18
N THR A 174 -17.74 -18.90 -8.96
CA THR A 174 -17.27 -18.95 -10.35
C THR A 174 -15.80 -19.35 -10.41
N GLY A 175 -14.94 -18.74 -9.57
CA GLY A 175 -13.52 -19.09 -9.50
C GLY A 175 -13.31 -20.56 -9.12
N LEU A 176 -14.05 -21.04 -8.12
CA LEU A 176 -13.96 -22.42 -7.65
C LEU A 176 -14.46 -23.44 -8.68
N LYS A 177 -15.54 -23.12 -9.41
CA LYS A 177 -16.04 -23.98 -10.50
C LYS A 177 -15.01 -24.15 -11.61
N LEU A 178 -14.29 -23.08 -11.97
CA LEU A 178 -13.24 -23.13 -13.00
C LEU A 178 -12.02 -23.93 -12.57
N LEU A 179 -11.63 -23.88 -11.29
CA LEU A 179 -10.49 -24.64 -10.78
C LEU A 179 -10.80 -26.14 -10.61
N ASN A 180 -12.03 -26.46 -10.21
CA ASN A 180 -12.44 -27.79 -9.79
C ASN A 180 -13.30 -28.54 -10.81
N GLU A 181 -13.15 -28.25 -12.11
CA GLU A 181 -13.80 -29.06 -13.14
C GLU A 181 -13.31 -30.52 -13.03
N GLY A 182 -14.18 -31.41 -12.52
CA GLY A 182 -13.87 -32.83 -12.31
C GLY A 182 -13.41 -33.22 -10.90
N ALA A 183 -13.37 -32.30 -9.93
CA ALA A 183 -13.16 -32.67 -8.54
C ALA A 183 -14.40 -33.38 -7.96
N GLU A 184 -14.18 -34.49 -7.25
CA GLU A 184 -15.27 -35.29 -6.67
C GLU A 184 -16.02 -34.58 -5.53
N GLN A 185 -15.37 -33.64 -4.84
CA GLN A 185 -15.96 -32.88 -3.75
C GLN A 185 -15.74 -31.37 -3.93
N ALA A 186 -16.86 -30.64 -4.02
CA ALA A 186 -16.84 -29.18 -4.02
C ALA A 186 -16.59 -28.63 -2.60
N PRO A 187 -15.92 -27.47 -2.45
CA PRO A 187 -15.74 -26.83 -1.15
C PRO A 187 -17.07 -26.35 -0.54
N ASP A 188 -17.18 -26.43 0.78
CA ASP A 188 -18.33 -25.91 1.54
C ASP A 188 -18.07 -24.44 1.92
N LEU A 189 -18.98 -23.56 1.49
CA LEU A 189 -18.93 -22.12 1.73
C LEU A 189 -20.09 -21.72 2.64
N LYS A 190 -19.78 -21.14 3.79
CA LYS A 190 -20.81 -20.62 4.72
C LYS A 190 -20.58 -19.15 5.00
N PHE A 191 -21.51 -18.33 4.56
CA PHE A 191 -21.50 -16.88 4.80
C PHE A 191 -22.45 -16.51 5.94
N HIS A 192 -21.95 -15.74 6.89
CA HIS A 192 -22.75 -15.18 7.98
C HIS A 192 -23.02 -13.69 7.70
N PRO A 193 -24.27 -13.30 7.35
CA PRO A 193 -24.57 -11.94 6.89
C PRO A 193 -24.31 -10.86 7.94
N ASP A 194 -24.58 -11.15 9.22
CA ASP A 194 -24.45 -10.14 10.27
C ASP A 194 -23.00 -9.80 10.61
N SER A 195 -22.11 -10.81 10.66
CA SER A 195 -20.69 -10.63 10.96
C SER A 195 -19.84 -10.36 9.71
N GLY A 196 -20.39 -10.66 8.52
CA GLY A 196 -19.65 -10.59 7.26
C GLY A 196 -18.52 -11.60 7.16
N LEU A 197 -18.55 -12.67 7.96
CA LEU A 197 -17.56 -13.72 7.90
C LEU A 197 -17.95 -14.77 6.87
N LEU A 198 -16.99 -15.13 6.02
CA LEU A 198 -17.06 -16.25 5.10
C LEU A 198 -16.17 -17.37 5.65
N PHE A 199 -16.78 -18.51 5.98
CA PHE A 199 -16.08 -19.73 6.32
C PHE A 199 -15.95 -20.59 5.07
N VAL A 200 -14.72 -21.03 4.79
CA VAL A 200 -14.39 -21.86 3.65
C VAL A 200 -13.84 -23.17 4.17
N ARG A 201 -14.44 -24.28 3.77
CA ARG A 201 -13.95 -25.64 4.08
C ARG A 201 -13.69 -26.36 2.77
N GLY A 202 -12.44 -26.68 2.47
CA GLY A 202 -12.06 -27.31 1.21
C GLY A 202 -10.61 -27.74 1.17
N SER A 203 -10.11 -28.08 -0.02
CA SER A 203 -8.68 -28.34 -0.20
C SER A 203 -7.86 -27.08 0.05
N SER A 204 -6.58 -27.23 0.36
CA SER A 204 -5.67 -26.08 0.46
C SER A 204 -5.58 -25.25 -0.83
N ALA A 205 -5.87 -25.84 -2.00
CA ALA A 205 -5.95 -25.10 -3.26
C ALA A 205 -7.19 -24.21 -3.31
N ASP A 206 -8.36 -24.73 -2.90
CA ASP A 206 -9.62 -23.98 -2.86
C ASP A 206 -9.52 -22.78 -1.93
N VAL A 207 -9.05 -23.02 -0.71
CA VAL A 207 -8.92 -21.99 0.32
C VAL A 207 -8.01 -20.86 -0.17
N ARG A 208 -6.87 -21.18 -0.79
CA ARG A 208 -5.96 -20.18 -1.37
C ARG A 208 -6.58 -19.39 -2.51
N LEU A 209 -7.38 -20.03 -3.36
CA LEU A 209 -8.09 -19.33 -4.44
C LEU A 209 -9.10 -18.34 -3.86
N VAL A 210 -9.90 -18.76 -2.88
CA VAL A 210 -10.87 -17.88 -2.21
C VAL A 210 -10.15 -16.69 -1.57
N GLY A 211 -9.08 -16.93 -0.83
CA GLY A 211 -8.27 -15.86 -0.23
C GLY A 211 -7.73 -14.87 -1.26
N SER A 212 -7.26 -15.36 -2.41
CA SER A 212 -6.75 -14.51 -3.50
C SER A 212 -7.86 -13.63 -4.10
N ILE A 213 -9.06 -14.18 -4.34
CA ILE A 213 -10.21 -13.43 -4.83
C ILE A 213 -10.63 -12.36 -3.82
N VAL A 214 -10.75 -12.72 -2.54
CA VAL A 214 -11.14 -11.79 -1.47
C VAL A 214 -10.13 -10.63 -1.35
N ILE A 215 -8.82 -10.92 -1.35
CA ILE A 215 -7.78 -9.89 -1.30
C ILE A 215 -7.91 -8.94 -2.50
N ARG A 216 -8.07 -9.48 -3.71
CA ARG A 216 -8.22 -8.65 -4.91
C ARG A 216 -9.46 -7.75 -4.84
N MET A 217 -10.59 -8.29 -4.40
CA MET A 217 -11.82 -7.50 -4.23
C MET A 217 -11.68 -6.43 -3.14
N MET A 218 -10.91 -6.70 -2.07
CA MET A 218 -10.59 -5.69 -1.04
C MET A 218 -9.78 -4.54 -1.61
N ASP A 219 -8.76 -4.83 -2.41
CA ASP A 219 -7.93 -3.80 -3.07
C ASP A 219 -8.78 -2.95 -4.02
N ASP A 220 -9.63 -3.58 -4.82
CA ASP A 220 -10.53 -2.88 -5.75
C ASP A 220 -11.60 -2.04 -5.01
N ALA A 221 -12.12 -2.52 -3.88
CA ALA A 221 -13.04 -1.76 -3.02
C ALA A 221 -12.34 -0.54 -2.39
N ARG A 222 -11.09 -0.71 -1.93
CA ARG A 222 -10.28 0.38 -1.38
C ARG A 222 -9.98 1.45 -2.43
N ALA A 223 -9.58 1.04 -3.64
CA ALA A 223 -9.33 1.96 -4.75
C ALA A 223 -10.58 2.78 -5.10
N ARG A 224 -11.76 2.14 -5.13
CA ARG A 224 -13.04 2.82 -5.36
C ARG A 224 -13.39 3.81 -4.24
N SER A 225 -13.27 3.42 -2.97
CA SER A 225 -13.51 4.32 -1.83
C SER A 225 -12.59 5.54 -1.89
N GLN A 226 -11.30 5.34 -2.16
CA GLN A 226 -10.34 6.45 -2.30
C GLN A 226 -10.68 7.37 -3.48
N ALA A 227 -11.05 6.82 -4.63
CA ALA A 227 -11.49 7.61 -5.78
C ALA A 227 -12.75 8.42 -5.48
N GLN A 228 -13.72 7.83 -4.76
CA GLN A 228 -14.94 8.53 -4.34
C GLN A 228 -14.64 9.64 -3.33
N GLN A 229 -13.81 9.39 -2.33
CA GLN A 229 -13.38 10.41 -1.36
C GLN A 229 -12.65 11.58 -2.05
N ARG A 230 -11.83 11.30 -3.07
CA ARG A 230 -11.20 12.34 -3.89
C ARG A 230 -12.24 13.17 -4.63
N ARG A 231 -13.21 12.54 -5.29
CA ARG A 231 -14.30 13.24 -5.98
C ARG A 231 -15.16 14.08 -5.03
N GLU A 232 -15.52 13.54 -3.87
CA GLU A 232 -16.28 14.25 -2.83
C GLU A 232 -15.51 15.48 -2.32
N ARG A 233 -14.20 15.32 -2.09
CA ARG A 233 -13.32 16.42 -1.66
C ARG A 233 -13.17 17.48 -2.75
N GLU A 234 -12.97 17.07 -3.99
CA GLU A 234 -12.88 17.96 -5.15
C GLU A 234 -14.18 18.73 -5.36
N SER A 235 -15.34 18.07 -5.24
CA SER A 235 -16.64 18.74 -5.33
C SER A 235 -16.84 19.76 -4.20
N ALA A 236 -16.44 19.42 -2.98
CA ALA A 236 -16.53 20.33 -1.84
C ALA A 236 -15.61 21.56 -2.03
N LEU A 237 -14.37 21.36 -2.48
CA LEU A 237 -13.45 22.45 -2.79
C LEU A 237 -13.96 23.34 -3.91
N ARG A 238 -14.57 22.75 -4.95
CA ARG A 238 -15.19 23.50 -6.04
C ARG A 238 -16.37 24.35 -5.55
N GLU A 239 -17.20 23.81 -4.66
CA GLU A 239 -18.30 24.56 -4.07
C GLU A 239 -17.79 25.77 -3.27
N ILE A 240 -16.71 25.61 -2.49
CA ILE A 240 -16.06 26.70 -1.75
C ILE A 240 -15.54 27.77 -2.73
N ALA A 241 -14.80 27.38 -3.76
CA ALA A 241 -14.26 28.32 -4.76
C ALA A 241 -15.38 29.11 -5.48
N ILE A 242 -16.51 28.47 -5.77
CA ILE A 242 -17.68 29.15 -6.35
C ILE A 242 -18.26 30.18 -5.38
N LYS A 243 -18.35 29.85 -4.08
CA LYS A 243 -18.84 30.78 -3.05
C LYS A 243 -17.89 31.97 -2.89
N GLU A 244 -16.59 31.73 -2.84
CA GLU A 244 -15.58 32.80 -2.75
C GLU A 244 -15.66 33.75 -3.96
N ALA A 245 -15.75 33.21 -5.18
CA ALA A 245 -15.88 34.03 -6.38
C ALA A 245 -17.19 34.84 -6.41
N ARG A 246 -18.29 34.32 -5.84
CA ARG A 246 -19.54 35.09 -5.71
C ARG A 246 -19.39 36.26 -4.73
N ILE A 247 -18.77 36.02 -3.57
CA ILE A 247 -18.51 37.07 -2.58
C ILE A 247 -17.61 38.16 -3.19
N GLU A 248 -16.60 37.77 -3.98
CA GLU A 248 -15.75 38.74 -4.66
C GLU A 248 -16.55 39.58 -5.67
N ILE A 249 -17.45 38.97 -6.46
CA ILE A 249 -18.33 39.72 -7.37
C ILE A 249 -19.18 40.72 -6.59
N GLU A 250 -19.84 40.30 -5.51
CA GLU A 250 -20.67 41.18 -4.67
C GLU A 250 -19.84 42.37 -4.14
N LEU A 251 -18.61 42.13 -3.67
CA LEU A 251 -17.72 43.19 -3.23
C LEU A 251 -17.37 44.17 -4.36
N ARG A 252 -17.07 43.66 -5.56
CA ARG A 252 -16.77 44.52 -6.73
C ARG A 252 -17.99 45.29 -7.23
N GLU A 253 -19.19 44.75 -7.08
CA GLU A 253 -20.43 45.48 -7.39
C GLU A 253 -20.64 46.66 -6.44
N VAL A 254 -20.38 46.46 -5.14
CA VAL A 254 -20.41 47.55 -4.14
C VAL A 254 -19.34 48.61 -4.43
N GLU A 255 -18.12 48.21 -4.78
CA GLU A 255 -17.06 49.15 -5.18
C GLU A 255 -17.43 49.97 -6.42
N LEU A 256 -18.02 49.33 -7.44
CA LEU A 256 -18.48 50.01 -8.65
C LEU A 256 -19.61 50.99 -8.34
N GLN A 257 -20.57 50.61 -7.48
CA GLN A 257 -21.64 51.49 -7.05
C GLN A 257 -21.08 52.72 -6.31
N ALA A 258 -20.18 52.52 -5.34
CA ALA A 258 -19.55 53.62 -4.62
C ALA A 258 -18.75 54.56 -5.56
N ALA A 259 -18.07 54.02 -6.56
CA ALA A 259 -17.36 54.83 -7.57
C ALA A 259 -18.33 55.65 -8.45
N ASN A 260 -19.48 55.08 -8.82
CA ASN A 260 -20.52 55.80 -9.56
C ASN A 260 -21.12 56.93 -8.73
N ASP A 261 -21.45 56.66 -7.45
CA ASP A 261 -22.00 57.66 -6.54
C ASP A 261 -21.01 58.84 -6.34
N ALA A 262 -19.71 58.54 -6.20
CA ALA A 262 -18.66 59.54 -6.11
C ALA A 262 -18.51 60.39 -7.38
N LEU A 263 -18.60 59.75 -8.56
CA LEU A 263 -18.59 60.46 -9.85
C LEU A 263 -19.79 61.40 -9.97
N GLU A 264 -20.99 60.96 -9.57
CA GLU A 264 -22.20 61.77 -9.61
C GLU A 264 -22.10 62.98 -8.67
N GLN A 265 -21.62 62.78 -7.44
CA GLN A 265 -21.36 63.87 -6.50
C GLN A 265 -20.35 64.88 -7.05
N MET A 266 -19.27 64.40 -7.68
CA MET A 266 -18.27 65.28 -8.29
C MET A 266 -18.85 66.09 -9.45
N ARG A 267 -19.70 65.49 -10.28
CA ARG A 267 -20.42 66.20 -11.35
C ARG A 267 -21.31 67.31 -10.80
N LEU A 268 -22.04 67.05 -9.72
CA LEU A 268 -22.86 68.06 -9.04
C LEU A 268 -22.02 69.21 -8.46
N LEU A 269 -20.81 68.94 -7.95
CA LEU A 269 -19.90 69.99 -7.48
C LEU A 269 -19.36 70.86 -8.62
N VAL A 270 -19.01 70.25 -9.76
CA VAL A 270 -18.61 71.00 -10.97
C VAL A 270 -19.75 71.89 -11.47
N GLU A 271 -20.99 71.38 -11.50
CA GLU A 271 -22.17 72.15 -11.91
C GLU A 271 -22.41 73.37 -11.01
N LYS A 272 -22.17 73.21 -9.70
CA LYS A 272 -22.24 74.30 -8.70
C LYS A 272 -21.04 75.25 -8.74
N GLY A 273 -20.05 75.01 -9.63
CA GLY A 273 -18.86 75.83 -9.79
C GLY A 273 -17.78 75.63 -8.72
N SER A 274 -17.89 74.59 -7.89
CA SER A 274 -16.94 74.30 -6.80
C SER A 274 -15.93 73.19 -7.12
N GLY A 275 -16.09 72.47 -8.24
CA GLY A 275 -15.19 71.40 -8.68
C GLY A 275 -14.48 71.70 -10.01
N SER A 276 -13.42 70.93 -10.32
CA SER A 276 -12.71 71.00 -11.60
C SER A 276 -13.16 69.90 -12.58
N SER A 277 -13.17 70.21 -13.89
CA SER A 277 -13.40 69.20 -14.95
C SER A 277 -12.32 68.11 -14.99
N HIS A 278 -11.16 68.37 -14.40
CA HIS A 278 -10.11 67.38 -14.20
C HIS A 278 -10.55 66.29 -13.20
N ASP A 279 -11.27 66.67 -12.13
CA ASP A 279 -11.67 65.75 -11.06
C ASP A 279 -12.75 64.78 -11.55
N VAL A 280 -13.68 65.25 -12.38
CA VAL A 280 -14.67 64.38 -13.05
C VAL A 280 -13.98 63.33 -13.92
N ARG A 281 -13.00 63.73 -14.74
CA ARG A 281 -12.22 62.80 -15.57
C ARG A 281 -11.46 61.77 -14.72
N ALA A 282 -10.90 62.18 -13.58
CA ALA A 282 -10.25 61.27 -12.66
C ALA A 282 -11.23 60.23 -12.08
N MET A 283 -12.45 60.65 -11.72
CA MET A 283 -13.50 59.75 -11.22
C MET A 283 -14.04 58.80 -12.32
N GLU A 284 -14.14 59.26 -13.57
CA GLU A 284 -14.50 58.40 -14.72
C GLU A 284 -13.49 57.26 -14.92
N VAL A 285 -12.20 57.53 -14.74
CA VAL A 285 -11.15 56.50 -14.76
C VAL A 285 -11.32 55.51 -13.60
N GLN A 286 -11.72 55.97 -12.40
CA GLN A 286 -12.00 55.07 -11.27
C GLN A 286 -13.19 54.15 -11.54
N VAL A 287 -14.30 54.68 -12.06
CA VAL A 287 -15.46 53.88 -12.47
C VAL A 287 -15.07 52.83 -13.53
N SER A 288 -14.30 53.24 -14.54
CA SER A 288 -13.79 52.32 -15.57
C SER A 288 -12.97 51.18 -14.97
N ARG A 289 -12.05 51.47 -14.02
CA ARG A 289 -11.27 50.45 -13.31
C ARG A 289 -12.14 49.51 -12.49
N ALA A 290 -13.10 50.05 -11.72
CA ALA A 290 -14.01 49.25 -10.91
C ALA A 290 -14.84 48.29 -11.79
N ARG A 291 -15.32 48.75 -12.95
CA ARG A 291 -16.03 47.94 -13.92
C ARG A 291 -15.15 46.81 -14.49
N THR A 292 -13.92 47.11 -14.88
CA THR A 292 -12.98 46.07 -15.35
C THR A 292 -12.70 45.02 -14.27
N ASN A 293 -12.59 45.44 -13.00
CA ASN A 293 -12.39 44.51 -11.89
C ASN A 293 -13.61 43.61 -11.67
N LEU A 294 -14.82 44.16 -11.77
CA LEU A 294 -16.06 43.38 -11.72
C LEU A 294 -16.12 42.35 -12.86
N GLU A 295 -15.79 42.74 -14.08
CA GLU A 295 -15.74 41.82 -15.22
C GLU A 295 -14.72 40.69 -15.02
N ARG A 296 -13.55 41.00 -14.45
CA ARG A 296 -12.54 39.98 -14.08
C ARG A 296 -13.05 39.01 -13.02
N ALA A 297 -13.73 39.51 -11.98
CA ALA A 297 -14.32 38.66 -10.94
C ALA A 297 -15.40 37.72 -11.52
N ARG A 298 -16.23 38.23 -12.46
CA ARG A 298 -17.22 37.40 -13.19
C ARG A 298 -16.55 36.31 -14.02
N LEU A 299 -15.45 36.61 -14.71
CA LEU A 299 -14.68 35.60 -15.43
C LEU A 299 -14.05 34.55 -14.49
N ALA A 300 -13.60 34.96 -13.30
CA ALA A 300 -13.08 34.04 -12.30
C ALA A 300 -14.16 33.06 -11.79
N LEU A 301 -15.40 33.54 -11.58
CA LEU A 301 -16.53 32.68 -11.24
C LEU A 301 -16.82 31.66 -12.34
N GLU A 302 -16.83 32.07 -13.62
CA GLU A 302 -17.02 31.14 -14.73
C GLU A 302 -15.92 30.08 -14.82
N ARG A 303 -14.66 30.45 -14.54
CA ARG A 303 -13.55 29.49 -14.43
C ARG A 303 -13.77 28.51 -13.27
N ALA A 304 -14.17 28.99 -12.09
CA ALA A 304 -14.48 28.13 -10.94
C ALA A 304 -15.66 27.18 -11.23
N LYS A 305 -16.66 27.63 -12.00
CA LYS A 305 -17.79 26.80 -12.46
C LYS A 305 -17.39 25.75 -13.47
N ILE A 306 -16.40 25.95 -14.32
CA ILE A 306 -15.89 24.92 -15.24
C ILE A 306 -15.05 23.88 -14.47
N GLY A 307 -14.49 24.29 -13.32
CA GLY A 307 -13.53 23.50 -12.55
C GLY A 307 -12.12 23.72 -13.07
N PRO A 308 -11.07 23.27 -12.36
CA PRO A 308 -9.76 23.17 -12.97
C PRO A 308 -9.95 22.35 -14.24
N LEU A 309 -9.61 22.92 -15.40
CA LEU A 309 -9.39 22.13 -16.60
C LEU A 309 -8.43 21.05 -16.15
N VAL A 310 -8.92 19.81 -16.03
CA VAL A 310 -8.09 18.65 -15.71
C VAL A 310 -6.98 18.74 -16.74
N SER A 311 -5.81 19.21 -16.31
CA SER A 311 -4.63 19.21 -17.14
C SER A 311 -4.48 17.75 -17.48
N SER A 312 -4.71 17.41 -18.74
CA SER A 312 -4.66 16.06 -19.29
C SER A 312 -3.31 15.37 -19.02
N ASP A 313 -2.36 16.10 -18.43
CA ASP A 313 -0.99 15.72 -18.12
C ASP A 313 -0.85 14.73 -16.94
N GLU A 314 -1.93 14.37 -16.23
CA GLU A 314 -1.90 13.29 -15.21
C GLU A 314 -2.64 12.01 -15.61
N GLU A 315 -2.84 11.75 -16.91
CA GLU A 315 -2.93 10.38 -17.43
C GLU A 315 -1.56 9.65 -17.45
N GLY A 316 -0.64 10.03 -16.56
CA GLY A 316 0.47 9.20 -16.10
C GLY A 316 0.02 8.02 -15.23
N GLY A 317 -1.20 7.54 -15.45
CA GLY A 317 -1.56 6.18 -15.10
C GLY A 317 -0.60 5.28 -15.84
N SER A 318 0.39 4.79 -15.11
CA SER A 318 1.21 3.63 -15.42
C SER A 318 0.28 2.46 -15.78
N THR A 319 -0.27 2.47 -16.99
CA THR A 319 -0.37 1.27 -17.79
C THR A 319 1.07 0.83 -17.99
N THR A 320 1.61 0.15 -16.98
CA THR A 320 2.45 -0.99 -17.24
C THR A 320 1.55 -1.96 -17.99
N GLU A 321 1.35 -1.66 -19.28
CA GLU A 321 1.00 -2.65 -20.27
C GLU A 321 2.02 -3.77 -20.03
N PRO A 322 1.59 -4.96 -19.58
CA PRO A 322 2.52 -6.07 -19.46
C PRO A 322 3.12 -6.23 -20.84
N ALA A 323 4.44 -6.03 -20.94
CA ALA A 323 5.17 -6.17 -22.18
C ALA A 323 4.64 -7.42 -22.90
N PRO A 324 4.25 -7.32 -24.18
CA PRO A 324 3.75 -8.47 -24.92
C PRO A 324 4.78 -9.58 -24.76
N SER A 325 4.37 -10.64 -24.06
CA SER A 325 5.10 -11.89 -23.97
C SER A 325 5.61 -12.22 -25.36
N ALA A 326 6.94 -12.27 -25.49
CA ALA A 326 7.63 -12.54 -26.73
C ALA A 326 6.97 -13.74 -27.41
N ALA A 327 6.19 -13.46 -28.44
CA ALA A 327 5.64 -14.46 -29.32
C ALA A 327 6.82 -15.24 -29.88
N ALA A 328 6.76 -16.56 -29.70
CA ALA A 328 7.68 -17.52 -30.24
C ALA A 328 8.04 -17.18 -31.69
N ALA A 329 9.34 -17.11 -31.95
CA ALA A 329 9.85 -17.08 -33.31
C ALA A 329 9.29 -18.28 -34.10
N PRO A 330 8.84 -18.09 -35.34
CA PRO A 330 8.44 -19.20 -36.19
C PRO A 330 9.66 -20.11 -36.41
N SER A 331 9.55 -21.34 -35.92
CA SER A 331 10.45 -22.44 -36.25
C SER A 331 10.53 -22.57 -37.78
N THR A 332 11.71 -22.28 -38.31
CA THR A 332 12.07 -22.51 -39.71
C THR A 332 11.88 -23.99 -40.07
N PRO A 333 11.30 -24.31 -41.23
CA PRO A 333 11.18 -25.70 -41.68
C PRO A 333 12.57 -26.28 -41.98
N SER A 334 12.92 -27.33 -41.23
CA SER A 334 14.09 -28.18 -41.48
C SER A 334 14.06 -28.67 -42.92
N THR A 335 15.04 -28.22 -43.71
CA THR A 335 15.26 -28.72 -45.06
C THR A 335 15.85 -30.13 -44.96
N THR A 336 14.98 -31.13 -45.13
CA THR A 336 15.35 -32.54 -45.33
C THR A 336 16.30 -32.63 -46.52
N THR A 337 17.59 -32.85 -46.25
CA THR A 337 18.57 -33.18 -47.27
C THR A 337 18.52 -34.69 -47.49
N PRO A 338 18.26 -35.20 -48.71
CA PRO A 338 18.24 -36.63 -48.97
C PRO A 338 19.67 -37.18 -48.93
N ASN A 339 19.96 -38.01 -47.94
CA ASN A 339 21.22 -38.73 -47.84
C ASN A 339 21.26 -39.82 -48.92
N LYS A 340 22.17 -39.63 -49.89
CA LYS A 340 22.35 -40.47 -51.06
C LYS A 340 22.99 -41.79 -50.65
N SER A 341 22.15 -42.83 -50.65
CA SER A 341 22.51 -44.24 -50.62
C SER A 341 23.65 -44.52 -51.61
N THR A 342 24.82 -44.90 -51.09
CA THR A 342 25.90 -45.51 -51.88
C THR A 342 25.93 -46.99 -51.54
N ALA A 343 25.52 -47.77 -52.54
CA ALA A 343 25.61 -49.22 -52.57
C ALA A 343 27.06 -49.67 -52.42
N ARG A 344 27.28 -50.68 -51.57
CA ARG A 344 28.50 -51.48 -51.54
C ARG A 344 28.17 -52.87 -52.12
N PRO A 345 28.94 -53.37 -53.11
CA PRO A 345 28.65 -54.63 -53.77
C PRO A 345 29.05 -55.84 -52.91
N PRO A 346 28.52 -57.04 -53.22
CA PRO A 346 28.90 -58.27 -52.55
C PRO A 346 30.17 -58.83 -53.18
N ASP A 347 31.14 -59.21 -52.35
CA ASP A 347 32.19 -60.14 -52.76
C ASP A 347 32.13 -61.40 -51.90
N ARG A 348 32.43 -62.48 -52.62
CA ARG A 348 32.34 -63.92 -52.34
C ARG A 348 32.91 -64.39 -51.01
#